data_AF-A0A1H7BSU0-F1
#
_entry.id   AF-A0A1H7BSU0-F1
#
_cell.length_a   1.000
_cell.length_b   1.000
_cell.length_c   1.000
_cell.angle_alpha   90.00
_cell.angle_beta   90.00
_cell.angle_gamma   90.00
#
_symmetry.space_group_name_H-M   'P 1'
#
loop_
_entity.id
_entity.type
_entity.pdbx_description
1 polymer ?
#
loop_
_entity_poly.entity_id
_entity_poly.type
_entity_poly.pdbx_seq_one_letter_code
_entity_poly.pdbx_strand_id
1 'polypeptide(L)'
;MLPDLGLGGLLGVATGYAVKAVGRVALIVIGLSFLLVQLLSHYGVITVDWLRLQSLTEPWFREGREGFGAWVSRVLLANVPFAGAFVVGFLLGLRLR
;
A
#
# COMPACT_ATOMS: atom_id res chain seq x y z
N MET A 1 -28.62 8.55 11.05
CA MET A 1 -27.92 9.30 9.98
C MET A 1 -26.45 9.64 10.32
N LEU A 2 -26.03 9.68 11.59
CA LEU A 2 -24.62 9.90 12.03
C LEU A 2 -23.73 8.64 12.30
N PRO A 3 -24.24 7.40 12.48
CA PRO A 3 -23.39 6.24 12.83
C PRO A 3 -22.31 5.91 11.78
N ASP A 4 -22.64 6.02 10.50
CA ASP A 4 -21.77 5.57 9.40
C ASP A 4 -20.53 6.44 9.22
N LEU A 5 -20.63 7.73 9.59
CA LEU A 5 -19.51 8.67 9.57
C LEU A 5 -18.52 8.39 10.72
N GLY A 6 -19.04 8.11 11.92
CA GLY A 6 -18.23 7.77 13.08
C GLY A 6 -17.50 6.43 12.92
N LEU A 7 -18.21 5.41 12.42
CA LEU A 7 -17.63 4.10 12.14
C LEU A 7 -16.59 4.16 11.02
N GLY A 8 -16.89 4.84 9.90
CA GLY A 8 -15.95 5.01 8.79
C GLY A 8 -14.66 5.71 9.23
N GLY A 9 -14.75 6.79 10.00
CA GLY A 9 -13.59 7.50 10.53
C GLY A 9 -12.73 6.66 11.47
N LEU A 10 -13.35 5.95 12.43
CA LEU A 10 -12.63 5.07 13.37
C LEU A 10 -11.91 3.92 12.65
N LEU A 11 -12.60 3.28 11.71
CA LEU A 11 -12.00 2.23 10.88
C LEU A 11 -10.86 2.78 10.04
N GLY A 12 -11.05 3.97 9.44
CA GLY A 12 -10.01 4.69 8.73
C GLY A 12 -8.75 4.86 9.59
N VAL A 13 -8.88 5.41 10.79
CA VAL A 13 -7.75 5.61 11.73
C VAL A 13 -7.06 4.29 12.05
N ALA A 14 -7.81 3.25 12.39
CA ALA A 14 -7.26 1.94 12.71
C ALA A 14 -6.51 1.32 11.52
N THR A 15 -7.08 1.37 10.32
CA THR A 15 -6.43 0.90 9.08
C THR A 15 -5.18 1.72 8.77
N GLY A 16 -5.23 3.05 8.88
CA GLY A 16 -4.08 3.92 8.64
C GLY A 16 -2.91 3.61 9.58
N TYR A 17 -3.19 3.42 10.87
CA TYR A 17 -2.19 3.04 11.84
C TYR A 17 -1.57 1.66 11.54
N ALA A 18 -2.38 0.67 11.19
CA ALA A 18 -1.90 -0.65 10.80
C ALA A 18 -1.03 -0.61 9.54
N VAL A 19 -1.45 0.15 8.52
CA VAL A 19 -0.69 0.36 7.27
C VAL A 19 0.65 1.03 7.56
N LYS A 20 0.71 2.00 8.47
CA LYS A 20 1.97 2.64 8.88
C LYS A 20 2.95 1.63 9.50
N ALA A 21 2.46 0.79 10.41
CA ALA A 21 3.28 -0.20 11.10
C ALA A 21 3.85 -1.25 10.13
N VAL A 22 2.98 -1.85 9.32
CA VAL A 22 3.38 -2.85 8.31
C VAL A 22 4.26 -2.21 7.22
N GLY A 23 3.90 -1.01 6.77
CA GLY A 23 4.62 -0.26 5.76
C GLY A 23 6.06 0.06 6.17
N ARG A 24 6.30 0.41 7.44
CA ARG A 24 7.66 0.66 7.93
C ARG A 24 8.54 -0.59 7.84
N VAL A 25 8.01 -1.75 8.26
CA VAL A 25 8.74 -3.02 8.17
C VAL A 25 8.97 -3.41 6.71
N ALA A 26 7.94 -3.30 5.87
CA ALA A 26 8.03 -3.60 4.45
C ALA A 26 9.09 -2.73 3.75
N LEU A 27 9.12 -1.42 4.02
CA LEU A 27 10.12 -0.52 3.46
C LEU A 27 11.55 -0.90 3.86
N ILE A 28 11.78 -1.29 5.12
CA ILE A 28 13.09 -1.75 5.58
C ILE A 28 13.49 -3.03 4.86
N VAL A 29 12.59 -4.01 4.77
CA VAL A 29 12.87 -5.30 4.12
C VAL A 29 13.17 -5.11 2.64
N ILE A 30 12.35 -4.31 1.93
CA ILE A 30 12.54 -4.02 0.50
C ILE A 30 13.85 -3.26 0.28
N GLY A 31 14.12 -2.22 1.08
CA GLY A 31 15.34 -1.43 0.97
C GLY A 31 16.59 -2.26 1.25
N LEU A 32 16.58 -3.11 2.28
CA LEU A 32 17.70 -3.98 2.61
C LEU A 32 17.95 -5.03 1.52
N SER A 33 16.87 -5.61 0.98
CA SER A 33 16.96 -6.57 -0.13
C SER A 33 17.54 -5.92 -1.38
N PHE A 34 17.13 -4.68 -1.67
CA PHE A 34 17.68 -3.89 -2.77
C PHE A 34 19.17 -3.62 -2.59
N LEU A 35 19.60 -3.18 -1.40
CA LEU A 35 21.01 -2.96 -1.09
C LEU A 35 21.83 -4.24 -1.24
N LEU A 36 21.30 -5.38 -0.78
CA LEU A 36 21.96 -6.67 -0.91
C LEU A 36 22.19 -7.04 -2.39
N VAL A 37 21.15 -6.94 -3.21
CA VAL A 37 21.23 -7.20 -4.66
C VAL A 37 22.24 -6.27 -5.32
N GLN A 38 22.20 -4.98 -4.98
CA GLN A 38 23.13 -3.99 -5.53
C GLN A 38 24.58 -4.30 -5.17
N LEU A 39 24.84 -4.74 -3.93
CA LEU A 39 26.17 -5.10 -3.46
C LEU A 39 26.71 -6.34 -4.17
N LEU A 40 25.90 -7.40 -4.27
CA LEU A 40 26.26 -8.62 -5.01
C LEU A 40 26.52 -8.32 -6.49
N SER A 41 25.75 -7.41 -7.08
CA SER A 41 25.95 -6.98 -8.46
C SER A 41 27.24 -6.16 -8.62
N HIS A 42 27.54 -5.27 -7.67
CA HIS A 42 28.76 -4.46 -7.70
C HIS A 42 30.04 -5.30 -7.64
N TYR A 43 30.06 -6.36 -6.83
CA TYR A 43 31.18 -7.31 -6.76
C TYR A 43 31.22 -8.32 -7.91
N GLY A 44 30.27 -8.26 -8.85
CA GLY A 44 30.22 -9.18 -10.00
C GLY A 44 29.77 -10.61 -9.64
N VAL A 45 29.19 -10.82 -8.46
CA VAL A 45 28.67 -12.14 -8.04
C VAL A 45 27.39 -12.48 -8.81
N ILE A 46 26.55 -11.48 -9.11
CA ILE A 46 25.30 -11.64 -9.86
C ILE A 46 25.18 -10.57 -10.94
N THR A 47 24.46 -10.89 -12.02
CA THR A 47 24.03 -9.92 -13.04
C THR A 47 22.51 -9.80 -12.97
N VAL A 48 21.99 -8.58 -12.86
CA VAL A 48 20.55 -8.32 -12.74
C VAL A 48 19.95 -8.00 -14.11
N ASP A 49 19.06 -8.87 -14.61
CA ASP A 49 18.26 -8.62 -15.81
C ASP A 49 16.96 -7.90 -15.43
N TRP A 50 16.97 -6.58 -15.58
CA TRP A 50 15.83 -5.72 -15.27
C TRP A 50 14.63 -5.95 -16.18
N LEU A 51 14.85 -6.32 -17.45
CA LEU A 51 13.78 -6.55 -18.40
C LEU A 51 13.01 -7.82 -18.06
N ARG A 52 13.73 -8.88 -17.68
CA ARG A 52 13.13 -10.12 -17.20
C ARG A 52 12.44 -9.93 -15.85
N LEU A 53 13.00 -9.10 -14.96
CA LEU A 53 12.35 -8.77 -13.69
C LEU A 53 11.01 -8.04 -13.92
N GLN A 54 10.98 -7.10 -14.86
CA GLN A 54 9.77 -6.36 -15.22
C GLN A 54 8.69 -7.30 -15.76
N SER A 55 9.02 -8.18 -16.71
CA SER A 55 8.02 -9.09 -17.30
C SER A 55 7.43 -10.07 -16.27
N LEU A 56 8.21 -10.48 -15.27
CA LEU A 56 7.74 -11.32 -14.17
C LEU A 56 6.84 -10.58 -13.18
N THR A 57 7.10 -9.29 -12.94
CA THR A 57 6.36 -8.48 -11.97
C THR A 57 5.14 -7.78 -12.56
N GLU A 58 5.11 -7.55 -13.87
CA GLU A 58 4.03 -6.84 -14.55
C GLU A 58 2.62 -7.43 -14.33
N PRO A 59 2.40 -8.76 -14.35
CA PRO A 59 1.08 -9.32 -14.06
C PRO A 59 0.59 -8.97 -12.65
N TRP A 60 1.48 -9.03 -11.66
CA TRP A 60 1.16 -8.74 -10.27
C TRP A 60 0.80 -7.26 -10.08
N PHE A 61 1.54 -6.36 -10.74
CA PHE A 61 1.23 -4.94 -10.74
C PHE A 61 -0.07 -4.61 -11.47
N ARG A 62 -0.40 -5.34 -12.54
CA ARG A 62 -1.65 -5.16 -13.26
C ARG A 62 -2.85 -5.61 -12.42
N GLU A 63 -2.80 -6.82 -11.88
CA GLU A 63 -3.85 -7.36 -11.02
C GLU A 63 -4.08 -6.51 -9.77
N GLY A 64 -2.98 -6.04 -9.15
CA GLY A 64 -3.06 -5.14 -8.00
C GLY A 64 -3.76 -3.81 -8.33
N ARG A 65 -3.45 -3.21 -9.49
CA ARG A 65 -4.09 -1.95 -9.94
C ARG A 65 -5.57 -2.13 -10.23
N GLU A 66 -5.94 -3.20 -10.94
CA GLU A 66 -7.33 -3.50 -11.29
C GLU A 66 -8.16 -3.83 -10.04
N GLY A 67 -7.63 -4.69 -9.16
CA GLY A 67 -8.28 -5.06 -7.91
C GLY A 67 -8.46 -3.88 -6.96
N PHE A 68 -7.43 -3.06 -6.80
CA PHE A 68 -7.51 -1.84 -5.99
C PHE A 68 -8.48 -0.82 -6.58
N GLY A 69 -8.44 -0.61 -7.90
CA GLY A 69 -9.37 0.28 -8.60
C GLY A 69 -10.83 -0.16 -8.48
N ALA A 70 -11.10 -1.46 -8.56
CA ALA A 70 -12.43 -2.03 -8.38
C ALA A 70 -12.92 -1.94 -6.93
N TRP A 71 -12.03 -2.13 -5.94
CA TRP A 71 -12.37 -1.91 -4.53
C TRP A 71 -12.65 -0.43 -4.24
N VAL A 72 -11.79 0.46 -4.73
CA VAL A 72 -11.95 1.91 -4.62
C VAL A 72 -13.28 2.34 -5.21
N SER A 73 -13.60 1.93 -6.44
CA SER A 73 -14.86 2.33 -7.09
C SER A 73 -16.08 1.83 -6.31
N ARG A 74 -16.06 0.58 -5.81
CA ARG A 74 -17.16 0.03 -5.01
C ARG A 74 -17.32 0.73 -3.66
N VAL A 75 -16.24 1.03 -2.95
CA VAL A 75 -16.29 1.60 -1.60
C VAL A 75 -16.48 3.11 -1.61
N LEU A 76 -15.77 3.83 -2.49
CA LEU A 76 -15.82 5.30 -2.57
C LEU A 76 -17.03 5.83 -3.33
N LEU A 77 -17.46 5.17 -4.42
CA LEU A 77 -18.59 5.68 -5.21
C LEU A 77 -19.95 5.21 -4.67
N ALA A 78 -20.04 4.03 -4.04
CA ALA A 78 -21.31 3.54 -3.51
C ALA A 78 -21.71 4.19 -2.18
N ASN A 79 -20.74 4.70 -1.39
CA ASN A 79 -21.01 5.32 -0.08
C ASN A 79 -20.08 6.52 0.17
N VAL A 80 -20.34 7.62 -0.54
CA VAL A 80 -19.56 8.87 -0.45
C VAL A 80 -19.40 9.39 1.00
N PRO A 81 -20.44 9.40 1.87
CA PRO A 81 -20.28 9.89 3.25
C PRO A 81 -19.33 9.02 4.07
N PHE A 82 -19.48 7.69 4.01
CA PHE A 82 -18.60 6.74 4.69
C PHE A 82 -17.16 6.86 4.16
N ALA A 83 -17.00 6.91 2.84
CA ALA A 83 -15.70 6.97 2.20
C ALA A 83 -14.95 8.27 2.54
N GLY A 84 -15.64 9.40 2.59
CA GLY A 84 -15.07 10.66 3.03
C GLY A 84 -14.56 10.59 4.47
N ALA A 85 -15.38 10.08 5.39
CA ALA A 85 -14.98 9.90 6.78
C ALA A 85 -13.81 8.90 6.92
N PHE A 86 -13.84 7.79 6.18
CA PHE A 86 -12.78 6.79 6.16
C PHE A 86 -11.46 7.36 5.64
N VAL A 87 -11.44 8.09 4.53
CA VAL A 87 -10.21 8.69 3.98
C VAL A 87 -9.61 9.69 4.96
N VAL A 88 -10.44 10.54 5.57
CA VAL A 88 -9.98 11.49 6.60
C VAL A 88 -9.41 10.74 7.81
N GLY A 89 -10.12 9.73 8.31
CA GLY A 89 -9.65 8.88 9.40
C GLY A 89 -8.34 8.18 9.06
N PHE A 90 -8.22 7.62 7.86
CA PHE A 90 -7.03 6.94 7.36
C PHE A 90 -5.80 7.84 7.33
N LEU A 91 -5.94 9.05 6.79
CA LEU A 91 -4.85 10.04 6.79
C LEU A 91 -4.44 10.45 8.21
N LEU A 92 -5.38 10.56 9.14
CA LEU A 92 -5.09 10.81 10.55
C LEU A 92 -4.36 9.61 11.19
N GLY A 93 -4.80 8.37 10.91
CA GLY A 93 -4.14 7.15 11.38
C GLY A 93 -2.70 7.01 10.88
N LEU A 94 -2.42 7.41 9.64
CA LEU A 94 -1.06 7.45 9.09
C LEU A 94 -0.18 8.49 9.80
N ARG A 95 -0.77 9.61 10.25
CA ARG A 95 -0.05 10.68 10.96
C ARG A 95 0.07 10.46 12.47
N LEU A 96 -0.74 9.58 13.06
CA LEU A 96 -0.60 9.19 14.47
C LEU A 96 0.82 8.70 14.70
N ARG A 97 1.54 9.32 15.65
CA ARG A 97 2.98 9.13 15.87
C ARG A 97 3.33 7.70 16.23
#